data_AF-A0A932HBJ1-F1
#
_entry.id   AF-A0A932HBJ1-F1
#
_cell.length_a   1.000
_cell.length_b   1.000
_cell.length_c   1.000
_cell.angle_alpha   90.00
_cell.angle_beta   90.00
_cell.angle_gamma   90.00
#
_symmetry.space_group_name_H-M   'P 1'
#
loop_
_entity.id
_entity.type
_entity.pdbx_description
1 polymer ?
#
loop_
_entity_poly.entity_id
_entity_poly.type
_entity_poly.pdbx_seq_one_letter_code
_entity_poly.pdbx_strand_id
1 'polypeptide(L)' 'MPTSPVTEALILQQAEQLLDIKLTPQRAAELAGEVERMNSAVIESAGRLLDFNDEPARFATALLRHARSGGARK' A
#
# COMPACT_ATOMS: atom_id res chain seq x y z
N MET A 1 -11.55 -3.74 9.90
CA MET A 1 -10.50 -4.69 10.33
C MET A 1 -9.24 -3.87 10.59
N PRO A 2 -8.62 -3.93 11.78
CA PRO A 2 -7.29 -3.35 11.94
C PRO A 2 -6.32 -4.16 11.08
N THR A 3 -5.78 -3.56 10.02
CA THR A 3 -4.69 -4.14 9.26
C THR A 3 -3.46 -4.13 10.16
N SER A 4 -2.87 -5.29 10.43
CA SER A 4 -1.57 -5.36 11.12
C SER A 4 -0.58 -4.44 10.41
N PRO A 5 0.22 -3.65 11.14
CA PRO A 5 1.16 -2.71 10.53
C PRO A 5 2.15 -3.47 9.66
N VAL A 6 2.48 -2.93 8.49
CA VAL A 6 3.50 -3.53 7.63
C VAL A 6 4.86 -3.29 8.26
N THR A 7 5.46 -4.35 8.80
CA THR A 7 6.76 -4.31 9.47
C THR A 7 7.85 -4.89 8.60
N GLU A 8 9.11 -4.54 8.90
CA GLU A 8 10.29 -5.15 8.29
C GLU A 8 10.26 -6.68 8.37
N ALA A 9 9.95 -7.23 9.55
CA ALA A 9 9.88 -8.67 9.78
C ALA A 9 8.85 -9.35 8.86
N LEU A 10 7.70 -8.68 8.64
CA LEU A 10 6.68 -9.18 7.72
C LEU A 10 7.18 -9.19 6.27
N ILE A 11 7.89 -8.15 5.84
CA ILE A 11 8.48 -8.08 4.49
C ILE A 11 9.54 -9.17 4.29
N LEU A 12 10.42 -9.37 5.28
CA LEU A 12 11.43 -10.43 5.24
C LEU A 12 10.80 -11.82 5.13
N GLN A 13 9.81 -12.09 5.99
CA GLN A 13 9.09 -13.35 5.97
C GLN A 13 8.43 -13.60 4.60
N GLN A 14 7.79 -12.58 4.01
CA GLN A 14 7.13 -12.76 2.71
C GLN A 14 8.09 -12.88 1.54
N ALA A 15 9.23 -12.18 1.58
CA ALA A 15 10.26 -12.31 0.56
C ALA A 15 10.83 -13.75 0.49
N GLU A 16 11.03 -14.38 1.65
CA GLU A 16 11.49 -15.76 1.76
C GLU A 16 10.39 -16.76 1.37
N GLN A 17 9.16 -16.56 1.85
CA GLN A 17 8.06 -17.53 1.64
C GLN A 17 7.50 -17.53 0.22
N LEU A 18 7.46 -16.38 -0.46
CA LEU A 18 6.75 -16.25 -1.73
C LEU A 18 7.67 -16.14 -2.94
N LEU A 19 8.87 -15.57 -2.76
CA LEU A 19 9.73 -15.18 -3.87
C LEU A 19 11.13 -15.79 -3.80
N ASP A 20 11.47 -16.50 -2.71
CA ASP A 20 12.84 -16.98 -2.41
C ASP A 20 13.89 -15.87 -2.55
N ILE A 21 13.51 -14.63 -2.22
CA ILE A 21 14.37 -13.45 -2.30
C ILE A 21 14.97 -13.18 -0.93
N LYS A 22 16.31 -13.11 -0.88
CA LYS A 22 17.01 -12.60 0.30
C LYS A 22 17.10 -11.09 0.27
N LEU A 23 16.44 -10.44 1.22
CA LEU A 23 16.53 -9.00 1.44
C LEU A 23 17.43 -8.71 2.65
N THR A 24 18.08 -7.55 2.62
CA THR A 24 18.72 -7.02 3.83
C THR A 24 17.65 -6.43 4.76
N PRO A 25 17.88 -6.42 6.08
CA PRO A 25 17.02 -5.72 7.05
C PRO A 25 16.68 -4.29 6.64
N GLN A 26 17.70 -3.52 6.23
CA GLN A 26 17.54 -2.15 5.77
C GLN A 26 16.61 -2.03 4.56
N ARG A 27 16.75 -2.92 3.56
CA ARG A 27 15.88 -2.90 2.38
C ARG A 27 14.44 -3.30 2.73
N ALA A 28 14.26 -4.24 3.66
CA ALA A 28 12.94 -4.63 4.13
C ALA A 28 12.24 -3.49 4.89
N ALA A 29 12.97 -2.68 5.65
CA ALA A 29 12.42 -1.51 6.35
C ALA A 29 11.96 -0.41 5.37
N GLU A 30 12.74 -0.14 4.31
CA GLU A 30 12.33 0.78 3.24
C GLU A 30 11.04 0.32 2.55
N LEU A 31 11.00 -0.96 2.17
CA LEU A 31 9.83 -1.57 1.52
C LEU A 31 8.61 -1.57 2.44
N ALA A 32 8.77 -1.82 3.73
CA ALA A 32 7.67 -1.76 4.69
C ALA A 32 7.00 -0.37 4.66
N GLY A 33 7.79 0.71 4.65
CA GLY A 33 7.28 2.07 4.54
C GLY A 33 6.59 2.36 3.20
N GLU A 34 7.11 1.84 2.09
CA GLU A 34 6.49 1.97 0.77
C GLU A 34 5.15 1.23 0.69
N VAL A 35 5.10 -0.01 1.15
CA VAL A 35 3.90 -0.84 1.15
C VAL A 35 2.83 -0.25 2.07
N GLU A 36 3.20 0.29 3.24
CA GLU A 36 2.25 0.97 4.13
C GLU A 36 1.60 2.20 3.45
N ARG A 37 2.39 2.99 2.71
CA ARG A 37 1.88 4.12 1.91
C ARG A 37 0.92 3.65 0.81
N MET A 38 1.26 2.57 0.11
CA MET A 38 0.39 1.97 -0.90
C MET A 38 -0.92 1.45 -0.32
N ASN A 39 -0.85 0.69 0.78
CA ASN A 39 -2.03 0.15 1.46
C ASN A 39 -2.95 1.28 1.93
N SER A 40 -2.40 2.35 2.49
CA SER A 40 -3.16 3.54 2.89
C SER A 40 -3.89 4.17 1.70
N ALA A 41 -3.19 4.36 0.57
CA ALA A 41 -3.77 4.92 -0.64
C ALA A 41 -4.92 4.06 -1.21
N VAL A 42 -4.75 2.73 -1.17
CA VAL A 42 -5.78 1.78 -1.60
C VAL A 42 -7.00 1.83 -0.68
N ILE A 43 -6.79 1.78 0.64
CA ILE A 43 -7.88 1.84 1.64
C ILE A 43 -8.66 3.14 1.50
N GLU A 44 -7.98 4.27 1.33
CA GLU A 44 -8.64 5.56 1.13
C GLU A 44 -9.43 5.60 -0.19
N SER A 45 -8.83 5.12 -1.28
CA SER A 45 -9.47 5.14 -2.60
C SER A 45 -10.67 4.18 -2.69
N ALA A 46 -10.53 2.96 -2.15
CA ALA A 46 -11.58 1.95 -2.18
C ALA A 46 -12.67 2.19 -1.10
N GLY A 47 -12.29 2.70 0.07
CA GLY A 47 -13.18 2.79 1.23
C GLY A 47 -13.84 4.15 1.43
N ARG A 48 -13.28 5.25 0.89
CA ARG A 48 -13.85 6.61 1.04
C ARG A 48 -14.33 7.24 -0.25
N LEU A 49 -13.75 6.87 -1.39
CA LEU A 49 -14.00 7.54 -2.66
C LEU A 49 -14.92 6.76 -3.61
N LEU A 50 -15.19 5.48 -3.31
CA LEU A 50 -15.95 4.58 -4.16
C LEU A 50 -16.95 3.78 -3.32
N ASP A 51 -18.13 3.55 -3.90
CA ASP A 51 -19.13 2.61 -3.39
C ASP A 51 -19.04 1.27 -4.14
N PHE A 52 -19.58 0.21 -3.57
CA PHE A 52 -19.60 -1.11 -4.18
C PHE A 52 -20.35 -1.14 -5.53
N ASN A 53 -21.27 -0.19 -5.75
CA ASN A 53 -22.01 -0.05 -6.99
C ASN A 53 -21.26 0.76 -8.07
N ASP A 54 -20.08 1.31 -7.77
CA ASP A 54 -19.29 2.03 -8.76
C ASP A 54 -18.66 1.08 -9.79
N GLU A 55 -18.58 1.56 -11.02
CA GLU A 55 -17.85 0.88 -12.09
C GLU A 55 -16.40 0.59 -11.68
N PRO A 56 -15.90 -0.66 -11.77
CA PRO A 56 -14.57 -1.04 -11.31
C PRO A 56 -13.43 -0.18 -11.88
N ALA A 57 -13.59 0.32 -13.12
CA ALA A 57 -12.64 1.20 -13.78
C ALA A 57 -12.39 2.54 -13.03
N ARG A 58 -13.33 2.98 -12.18
CA ARG A 58 -13.20 4.22 -11.40
C ARG A 58 -12.12 4.14 -10.33
N PHE A 59 -11.75 2.93 -9.89
CA PHE A 59 -10.69 2.71 -8.90
C PHE A 59 -9.35 3.29 -9.33
N ALA A 60 -8.92 3.05 -10.58
CA ALA A 60 -7.66 3.57 -11.09
C ALA A 60 -7.63 5.12 -11.06
N THR A 61 -8.77 5.76 -11.36
CA THR A 61 -8.87 7.22 -11.36
C THR A 61 -8.84 7.79 -9.93
N ALA A 62 -9.54 7.14 -8.99
CA ALA A 62 -9.51 7.52 -7.58
C ALA A 62 -8.10 7.41 -6.99
N LEU A 63 -7.39 6.31 -7.29
CA LEU A 63 -6.02 6.08 -6.84
C LEU A 63 -5.04 7.12 -7.41
N LEU A 64 -5.16 7.45 -8.71
CA LEU A 64 -4.35 8.50 -9.34
C LEU A 64 -4.61 9.88 -8.73
N ARG A 65 -5.87 10.17 -8.34
CA ARG A 65 -6.21 11.42 -7.66
C ARG A 65 -5.56 11.48 -6.28
N HIS A 66 -5.60 10.38 -5.51
CA HIS A 66 -4.95 10.29 -4.20
C HIS A 66 -3.43 10.53 -4.29
N ALA A 67 -2.77 9.92 -5.28
CA ALA A 67 -1.34 10.11 -5.53
C ALA A 67 -0.98 11.58 -5.79
N ARG A 68 -1.84 12.33 -6.51
CA ARG A 68 -1.64 13.76 -6.78
C ARG A 68 -1.89 14.66 -5.57
N SER A 69 -2.87 14.32 -4.73
CA SER A 69 -3.13 15.06 -3.49
C SER A 69 -2.08 14.82 -2.39
N GLY A 70 -1.39 13.67 -2.42
CA GLY A 70 -0.28 13.36 -1.51
C GLY A 70 1.01 14.16 -1.76
N GLY A 71 1.11 14.86 -2.90
CA GLY A 71 2.25 15.72 -3.26
C GLY A 71 2.13 17.19 -2.84
N ALA A 72 1.01 17.59 -2.22
CA ALA A 72 0.79 18.94 -1.73
C ALA A 72 0.62 18.94 -0.21
N ARG A 73 1.72 18.84 0.54
CA ARG A 73 1.74 19.29 1.92
C ARG A 73 2.96 20.18 2.16
N LYS A 74 2.65 21.42 2.55
CA LYS A 74 3.52 22.33 3.30
C LYS A 74 4.07 21.64 4.55
#